data_AF-A0AAD7K7B1-F1
#
_entry.id   AF-A0AAD7K7B1-F1
#
_cell.length_a   1.000
_cell.length_b   1.000
_cell.length_c   1.000
_cell.angle_alpha   90.00
_cell.angle_beta   90.00
_cell.angle_gamma   90.00
#
_symmetry.space_group_name_H-M   'P 1'
#
loop_
_entity.id
_entity.type
_entity.pdbx_description
1 polymer ?
#
loop_
_entity_poly.entity_id
_entity_poly.type
_entity_poly.pdbx_seq_one_letter_code
_entity_poly.pdbx_strand_id
1 'polypeptide(L)'
;MLIFPVVSTLLLAVHLTAATTWSPAKFAAVSLAKGTCNFLPGGNGTIIELFTAAGPSNPTAFNTWTVLSGLDITDAAPNTDIAAIAYTSAVTGTVAVRLVYQATNGSILTAYHSEVPGEPDWVLDPVVIATVPLGTPLSAFESSVDGGLPQTVAIQYIDENGWLTQRFTTTDGINGVWSVPVTITT
;
A
#
# COMPACT_ATOMS: atom_id res chain seq x y z
N MET A 1 36.32 -38.74 24.89
CA MET A 1 36.16 -38.08 23.58
C MET A 1 34.69 -38.13 23.20
N LEU A 2 33.98 -37.03 23.41
CA LEU A 2 32.65 -36.75 22.85
C LEU A 2 32.65 -35.27 22.50
N ILE A 3 32.77 -34.98 21.21
CA ILE A 3 32.69 -33.64 20.63
C ILE A 3 31.21 -33.40 20.36
N PHE A 4 30.59 -32.44 21.04
CA PHE A 4 29.28 -31.93 20.65
C PHE A 4 29.48 -30.79 19.64
N PRO A 5 28.84 -30.82 18.46
CA PRO A 5 28.88 -29.69 17.56
C PRO A 5 28.01 -28.57 18.15
N VAL A 6 28.64 -27.43 18.45
CA VAL A 6 27.94 -26.16 18.64
C VAL A 6 27.36 -25.77 17.28
N VAL A 7 26.05 -25.94 17.12
CA VAL A 7 25.33 -25.38 15.98
C VAL A 7 25.26 -23.87 16.21
N SER A 8 26.13 -23.13 15.54
CA SER A 8 26.03 -21.67 15.46
C SER A 8 24.76 -21.30 14.68
N THR A 9 23.69 -20.97 15.39
CA THR A 9 22.59 -20.18 14.81
C THR A 9 23.11 -18.77 14.58
N LEU A 10 23.50 -18.50 13.34
CA LEU A 10 23.72 -17.15 12.83
C LEU A 10 22.36 -16.43 12.81
N LEU A 11 22.02 -15.76 13.92
CA LEU A 11 20.89 -14.84 13.94
C LEU A 11 21.31 -13.64 13.09
N LEU A 12 20.80 -13.55 11.86
CA LEU A 12 20.90 -12.33 11.07
C LEU A 12 20.00 -11.28 11.75
N ALA A 13 20.53 -10.66 12.80
CA ALA A 13 19.98 -9.42 13.34
C ALA A 13 20.17 -8.37 12.24
N VAL A 14 19.10 -8.08 11.50
CA VAL A 14 19.04 -6.85 10.70
C VAL A 14 19.21 -5.71 11.69
N HIS A 15 20.41 -5.12 11.69
CA HIS A 15 20.74 -3.96 12.49
C HIS A 15 19.97 -2.78 11.90
N LEU A 16 18.72 -2.61 12.32
CA LEU A 16 17.99 -1.36 12.15
C LEU A 16 18.67 -0.35 13.09
N THR A 17 19.60 0.43 12.57
CA THR A 17 20.17 1.56 13.32
C THR A 17 19.03 2.47 13.73
N ALA A 18 18.91 2.67 15.04
CA ALA A 18 17.82 3.37 15.69
C ALA A 18 17.58 4.75 15.08
N ALA A 19 16.49 4.89 14.31
CA ALA A 19 15.86 6.18 14.09
C ALA A 19 15.20 6.59 15.40
N THR A 20 15.68 7.65 16.03
CA THR A 20 15.30 8.11 17.38
C THR A 20 13.94 8.80 17.47
N THR A 21 13.00 8.49 16.57
CA THR A 21 11.59 8.83 16.72
C THR A 21 10.75 7.67 16.19
N TRP A 22 10.25 6.83 17.09
CA TRP A 22 9.21 5.87 16.73
C TRP A 22 7.93 6.67 16.50
N SER A 23 7.65 7.02 15.24
CA SER A 23 6.28 7.33 14.83
C SER A 23 5.43 6.07 15.08
N PRO A 24 4.15 6.17 15.49
CA PRO A 24 3.24 5.03 15.37
C PRO A 24 3.39 4.44 13.97
N ALA A 25 3.46 3.12 13.86
CA ALA A 25 3.76 2.44 12.61
C ALA A 25 2.72 2.82 11.55
N LYS A 26 3.16 3.55 10.52
CA LYS A 26 2.34 3.95 9.38
C LYS A 26 2.51 2.90 8.30
N PHE A 27 1.71 1.83 8.38
CA PHE A 27 1.77 0.72 7.43
C PHE A 27 0.38 0.45 6.86
N ALA A 28 0.34 -0.11 5.66
CA ALA A 28 -0.88 -0.61 5.05
C ALA A 28 -0.76 -2.11 4.84
N ALA A 29 -1.87 -2.84 4.97
CA ALA A 29 -1.90 -4.27 4.73
C ALA A 29 -3.15 -4.64 3.96
N VAL A 30 -3.01 -5.56 3.01
CA VAL A 30 -4.12 -6.12 2.23
C VAL A 30 -4.06 -7.64 2.27
N SER A 31 -5.23 -8.26 2.44
CA SER A 31 -5.36 -9.71 2.37
C SER A 31 -5.78 -10.09 0.95
N LEU A 32 -5.06 -11.06 0.38
CA LEU A 32 -5.27 -11.63 -0.94
C LEU A 32 -5.55 -13.13 -0.77
N ALA A 33 -6.19 -13.76 -1.76
CA ALA A 33 -6.38 -15.22 -1.74
C ALA A 33 -5.05 -15.99 -1.65
N LYS A 34 -3.97 -15.43 -2.22
CA LYS A 34 -2.62 -16.02 -2.23
C LYS A 34 -1.77 -15.68 -1.01
N GLY A 35 -2.21 -14.78 -0.12
CA GLY A 35 -1.39 -14.32 1.00
C GLY A 35 -1.76 -12.95 1.54
N THR A 36 -0.89 -12.35 2.34
CA THR A 36 -1.04 -10.97 2.82
C THR A 36 0.12 -10.15 2.29
N CYS A 37 -0.19 -8.98 1.75
CA CYS A 37 0.80 -7.99 1.34
C CYS A 37 0.78 -6.83 2.35
N ASN A 38 1.96 -6.41 2.80
CA ASN A 38 2.15 -5.31 3.74
C ASN A 38 3.10 -4.29 3.12
N PHE A 39 2.79 -3.02 3.31
CA PHE A 39 3.54 -1.90 2.78
C PHE A 39 4.11 -1.10 3.95
N LEU A 40 5.38 -0.75 3.85
CA LEU A 40 6.10 0.00 4.89
C LEU A 40 6.84 1.18 4.25
N PRO A 41 6.68 2.41 4.77
CA PRO A 41 7.52 3.53 4.34
C PRO A 41 8.96 3.28 4.79
N GLY A 42 9.89 3.33 3.84
CA GLY A 42 11.33 3.28 4.05
C GLY A 42 11.92 4.65 4.38
N GLY A 43 13.11 4.66 5.00
CA GLY A 43 13.77 5.89 5.47
C GLY A 43 14.24 6.86 4.38
N ASN A 44 14.27 6.43 3.10
CA ASN A 44 14.76 7.22 1.97
C ASN A 44 13.66 7.59 0.98
N GLY A 45 12.42 7.75 1.47
CA GLY A 45 11.25 8.01 0.63
C GLY A 45 10.85 6.82 -0.25
N THR A 46 11.27 5.62 0.14
CA THR A 46 10.86 4.38 -0.50
C THR A 46 9.64 3.79 0.15
N ILE A 47 8.94 2.88 -0.54
CA ILE A 47 7.95 2.00 0.08
C ILE A 47 8.41 0.57 -0.14
N ILE A 48 8.49 -0.19 0.95
CA ILE A 48 8.90 -1.59 0.96
C ILE A 48 7.64 -2.44 0.95
N GLU A 49 7.54 -3.33 -0.04
CA GLU A 49 6.53 -4.37 -0.08
C GLU A 49 7.03 -5.64 0.61
N LEU A 50 6.24 -6.14 1.57
CA LEU A 50 6.47 -7.40 2.25
C LEU A 50 5.31 -8.36 2.01
N PHE A 51 5.59 -9.51 1.40
CA PHE A 51 4.58 -10.53 1.12
C PHE A 51 4.73 -11.75 2.03
N THR A 52 3.61 -12.27 2.50
CA THR A 52 3.50 -13.57 3.19
C THR A 52 2.49 -14.43 2.44
N ALA A 53 2.94 -15.54 1.87
CA ALA A 53 2.07 -16.47 1.16
C ALA A 53 1.02 -17.12 2.09
N ALA A 54 -0.15 -17.44 1.54
CA ALA A 54 -1.17 -18.22 2.24
C ALA A 54 -0.63 -19.64 2.50
N GLY A 55 -0.48 -20.01 3.77
CA GLY A 55 -0.14 -21.36 4.20
C GLY A 55 -1.38 -22.16 4.60
N PRO A 56 -1.31 -23.51 4.63
CA PRO A 56 -2.39 -24.32 5.17
C PRO A 56 -2.60 -23.97 6.66
N SER A 57 -3.81 -23.50 6.97
CA SER A 57 -4.42 -23.29 8.30
C SER A 57 -3.46 -23.40 9.50
N ASN A 58 -3.19 -22.24 10.12
CA ASN A 58 -2.42 -22.02 11.35
C ASN A 58 -0.91 -21.78 11.11
N PRO A 59 -0.44 -20.51 11.01
CA PRO A 59 0.98 -20.26 10.91
C PRO A 59 1.64 -20.64 12.25
N THR A 60 2.32 -21.78 12.29
CA THR A 60 3.27 -22.11 13.37
C THR A 60 4.48 -21.18 13.39
N ALA A 61 4.54 -20.25 12.42
CA ALA A 61 5.65 -19.40 12.07
C ALA A 61 5.15 -18.13 11.32
N PHE A 62 5.35 -16.93 11.89
CA PHE A 62 5.29 -15.65 11.18
C PHE A 62 6.54 -15.39 10.29
N ASN A 63 7.22 -16.45 9.84
CA ASN A 63 8.69 -16.43 9.73
C ASN A 63 9.24 -16.16 8.33
N THR A 64 8.41 -15.99 7.31
CA THR A 64 8.91 -15.79 5.93
C THR A 64 8.22 -14.61 5.29
N TRP A 65 8.78 -13.43 5.54
CA TRP A 65 8.51 -12.23 4.77
C TRP A 65 9.46 -12.20 3.59
N THR A 66 8.91 -12.09 2.39
CA THR A 66 9.72 -11.82 1.19
C THR A 66 9.62 -10.34 0.88
N VAL A 67 10.76 -9.65 0.82
CA VAL A 67 10.83 -8.30 0.27
C VAL A 67 10.64 -8.42 -1.24
N LEU A 68 9.56 -7.86 -1.76
CA LEU A 68 9.34 -7.79 -3.19
C LEU A 68 9.96 -6.49 -3.70
N SER A 69 10.86 -6.60 -4.69
CA SER A 69 11.56 -5.47 -5.28
C SER A 69 10.78 -4.82 -6.43
N GLY A 70 9.47 -5.03 -6.51
CA GLY A 70 8.65 -4.59 -7.64
C GLY A 70 8.23 -3.12 -7.56
N LEU A 71 8.14 -2.56 -6.35
CA LEU A 71 7.65 -1.20 -6.12
C LEU A 71 8.80 -0.18 -6.00
N ASP A 72 9.12 0.52 -7.08
CA ASP A 72 10.12 1.60 -7.09
C ASP A 72 9.49 2.97 -6.85
N ILE A 73 8.96 3.17 -5.64
CA ILE A 73 8.60 4.51 -5.15
C ILE A 73 9.85 5.09 -4.51
N THR A 74 10.24 6.31 -4.88
CA THR A 74 11.46 6.97 -4.37
C THR A 74 11.20 8.35 -3.78
N ASP A 75 9.95 8.81 -3.83
CA ASP A 75 9.54 10.15 -3.45
C ASP A 75 8.48 10.17 -2.34
N ALA A 76 8.20 9.04 -1.69
CA ALA A 76 7.26 8.99 -0.57
C ALA A 76 7.74 9.90 0.58
N ALA A 77 6.84 10.69 1.15
CA ALA A 77 7.16 11.53 2.29
C ALA A 77 7.55 10.66 3.49
N PRO A 78 8.69 10.94 4.16
CA PRO A 78 9.05 10.26 5.39
C PRO A 78 7.92 10.39 6.43
N ASN A 79 7.59 9.29 7.11
CA ASN A 79 6.48 9.24 8.08
C ASN A 79 5.11 9.64 7.51
N THR A 80 4.88 9.48 6.21
CA THR A 80 3.54 9.59 5.63
C THR A 80 2.65 8.43 6.05
N ASP A 81 1.36 8.69 6.21
CA ASP A 81 0.39 7.61 6.20
C ASP A 81 0.34 7.01 4.80
N ILE A 82 0.13 5.71 4.75
CA ILE A 82 -0.11 4.96 3.52
C ILE A 82 -1.39 4.17 3.70
N ALA A 83 -2.15 4.05 2.62
CA ALA A 83 -3.35 3.24 2.58
C ALA A 83 -3.24 2.28 1.40
N ALA A 84 -3.77 1.07 1.54
CA ALA A 84 -3.78 0.11 0.47
C ALA A 84 -5.12 -0.61 0.43
N ILE A 85 -5.52 -0.98 -0.77
CA ILE A 85 -6.70 -1.80 -1.00
C ILE A 85 -6.42 -2.88 -2.03
N ALA A 86 -6.90 -4.09 -1.75
CA ALA A 86 -7.10 -5.13 -2.74
C ALA A 86 -8.57 -5.19 -3.14
N TYR A 87 -8.82 -5.33 -4.43
CA TYR A 87 -10.16 -5.39 -5.02
C TYR A 87 -10.14 -6.26 -6.28
N THR A 88 -11.32 -6.61 -6.78
CA THR A 88 -11.41 -7.25 -8.10
C THR A 88 -11.68 -6.15 -9.11
N SER A 89 -10.81 -6.03 -10.11
CA SER A 89 -11.00 -5.08 -11.20
C SER A 89 -12.32 -5.36 -11.92
N ALA A 90 -13.21 -4.37 -11.97
CA ALA A 90 -14.44 -4.48 -12.76
C ALA A 90 -14.14 -4.50 -14.27
N VAL A 91 -12.97 -4.01 -14.68
CA VAL A 91 -12.54 -3.91 -16.09
C VAL A 91 -11.92 -5.22 -16.57
N THR A 92 -10.98 -5.78 -15.81
CA THR A 92 -10.19 -6.95 -16.21
C THR A 92 -10.66 -8.25 -15.56
N GLY A 93 -11.47 -8.16 -14.50
CA GLY A 93 -11.92 -9.31 -13.71
C GLY A 93 -10.80 -9.97 -12.88
N THR A 94 -9.62 -9.36 -12.82
CA THR A 94 -8.48 -9.87 -12.07
C THR A 94 -8.35 -9.15 -10.72
N VAL A 95 -7.68 -9.80 -9.77
CA VAL A 95 -7.31 -9.14 -8.52
C VAL A 95 -6.33 -8.02 -8.81
N ALA A 96 -6.58 -6.87 -8.19
CA ALA A 96 -5.72 -5.70 -8.26
C ALA A 96 -5.46 -5.17 -6.85
N VAL A 97 -4.31 -4.52 -6.69
CA VAL A 97 -3.95 -3.79 -5.48
C VAL A 97 -3.67 -2.34 -5.86
N ARG A 98 -4.24 -1.41 -5.09
CA ARG A 98 -3.91 0.01 -5.19
C ARG A 98 -3.33 0.49 -3.88
N LEU A 99 -2.14 1.03 -3.96
CA LEU A 99 -1.45 1.71 -2.87
C LEU A 99 -1.65 3.21 -3.03
N VAL A 100 -1.91 3.90 -1.94
CA VAL A 100 -2.06 5.36 -1.84
C VAL A 100 -1.00 5.85 -0.88
N TYR A 101 -0.25 6.86 -1.30
CA TYR A 101 0.81 7.44 -0.50
C TYR A 101 0.89 8.94 -0.74
N GLN A 102 1.54 9.65 0.18
CA GLN A 102 1.88 11.05 -0.01
C GLN A 102 3.34 11.16 -0.45
N ALA A 103 3.61 11.94 -1.50
CA ALA A 103 4.95 12.31 -1.91
C ALA A 103 5.51 13.45 -1.03
N THR A 104 6.83 13.63 -1.05
CA THR A 104 7.56 14.67 -0.30
C THR A 104 7.09 16.10 -0.57
N ASN A 105 6.45 16.35 -1.73
CA ASN A 105 5.87 17.64 -2.08
C ASN A 105 4.41 17.82 -1.61
N GLY A 106 3.86 16.87 -0.83
CA GLY A 106 2.48 16.89 -0.34
C GLY A 106 1.45 16.28 -1.30
N SER A 107 1.85 15.86 -2.50
CA SER A 107 0.95 15.24 -3.47
C SER A 107 0.50 13.86 -2.99
N ILE A 108 -0.80 13.59 -3.03
CA ILE A 108 -1.34 12.25 -2.90
C ILE A 108 -1.25 11.58 -4.27
N LEU A 109 -0.54 10.45 -4.31
CA LEU A 109 -0.30 9.64 -5.50
C LEU A 109 -0.78 8.22 -5.25
N THR A 110 -0.87 7.44 -6.33
CA THR A 110 -1.17 6.01 -6.21
C THR A 110 -0.22 5.16 -7.02
N ALA A 111 0.02 3.94 -6.56
CA ALA A 111 0.63 2.87 -7.33
C ALA A 111 -0.37 1.74 -7.49
N TYR A 112 -0.31 1.05 -8.61
CA TYR A 112 -1.25 0.02 -9.02
C TYR A 112 -0.50 -1.25 -9.39
N HIS A 113 -0.97 -2.38 -8.86
CA HIS A 113 -0.57 -3.72 -9.26
C HIS A 113 -1.81 -4.48 -9.74
N SER A 114 -1.67 -5.26 -10.81
CA SER A 114 -2.73 -6.12 -11.33
C SER A 114 -2.19 -7.49 -11.65
N GLU A 115 -2.98 -8.53 -11.37
CA GLU A 115 -2.63 -9.90 -11.76
C GLU A 115 -2.90 -10.19 -13.26
N VAL A 116 -3.07 -9.16 -14.10
CA VAL A 116 -3.22 -9.33 -15.55
C VAL A 116 -1.90 -9.86 -16.13
N PRO A 117 -1.92 -11.01 -16.84
CA PRO A 117 -0.70 -11.55 -17.45
C PRO A 117 -0.09 -10.57 -18.46
N GLY A 118 1.20 -10.24 -18.28
CA GLY A 118 1.96 -9.40 -19.20
C GLY A 118 1.98 -7.90 -18.84
N GLU A 119 1.25 -7.47 -17.82
CA GLU A 119 1.39 -6.13 -17.25
C GLU A 119 2.66 -6.02 -16.38
N PRO A 120 3.25 -4.82 -16.22
CA PRO A 120 4.31 -4.61 -15.25
C PRO A 120 3.79 -4.91 -13.84
N ASP A 121 4.70 -5.37 -12.95
CA ASP A 121 4.34 -5.75 -11.59
C ASP A 121 3.69 -4.57 -10.83
N TRP A 122 4.41 -3.47 -10.66
CA TRP A 122 3.84 -2.23 -10.14
C TRP A 122 3.94 -1.12 -11.17
N VAL A 123 2.90 -0.29 -11.24
CA VAL A 123 2.88 0.91 -12.05
C VAL A 123 2.46 2.11 -11.22
N LEU A 124 3.23 3.20 -11.32
CA LEU A 124 2.88 4.49 -10.72
C LEU A 124 1.77 5.15 -11.56
N ASP A 125 0.72 5.62 -10.88
CA ASP A 125 -0.30 6.45 -11.52
C ASP A 125 0.25 7.88 -11.62
N PRO A 126 0.44 8.43 -12.84
CA PRO A 126 0.96 9.79 -13.01
C PRO A 126 -0.03 10.88 -12.55
N VAL A 127 -1.28 10.52 -12.25
CA VAL A 127 -2.31 11.47 -11.82
C VAL A 127 -2.15 11.83 -10.36
N VAL A 128 -1.99 13.13 -10.08
CA VAL A 128 -2.05 13.68 -8.72
C VAL A 128 -3.50 13.73 -8.24
N ILE A 129 -3.77 13.05 -7.12
CA ILE A 129 -5.11 12.98 -6.50
C ILE A 129 -5.45 14.30 -5.82
N ALA A 130 -4.51 14.85 -5.07
CA ALA A 130 -4.60 16.14 -4.40
C ALA A 130 -3.20 16.56 -3.95
N THR A 131 -3.05 17.80 -3.52
CA THR A 131 -1.88 18.25 -2.76
C THR A 131 -2.37 18.71 -1.40
N VAL A 132 -1.86 18.12 -0.33
CA VAL A 132 -2.32 18.35 1.05
C VAL A 132 -1.12 18.47 1.99
N PRO A 133 -1.29 19.00 3.22
CA PRO A 133 -0.21 19.06 4.21
C PRO A 133 0.44 17.69 4.48
N LEU A 134 1.75 17.66 4.70
CA LEU A 134 2.47 16.43 5.00
C LEU A 134 1.95 15.75 6.27
N GLY A 135 1.79 14.43 6.23
CA GLY A 135 1.27 13.64 7.35
C GLY A 135 -0.25 13.65 7.46
N THR A 136 -0.95 14.12 6.42
CA THR A 136 -2.41 13.99 6.31
C THR A 136 -2.82 12.51 6.37
N PRO A 137 -3.78 12.14 7.24
CA PRO A 137 -4.31 10.78 7.27
C PRO A 137 -4.94 10.39 5.93
N LEU A 138 -4.63 9.18 5.47
CA LEU A 138 -5.14 8.60 4.23
C LEU A 138 -5.98 7.36 4.53
N SER A 139 -7.06 7.18 3.77
CA SER A 139 -7.86 5.95 3.76
C SER A 139 -8.20 5.57 2.33
N ALA A 140 -8.23 4.27 2.05
CA ALA A 140 -8.64 3.72 0.77
C ALA A 140 -9.57 2.53 1.01
N PHE A 141 -10.69 2.47 0.30
CA PHE A 141 -11.67 1.39 0.40
C PHE A 141 -12.36 1.14 -0.93
N GLU A 142 -12.97 -0.03 -1.06
CA GLU A 142 -13.80 -0.38 -2.21
C GLU A 142 -15.20 0.09 -1.89
N SER A 143 -15.74 0.91 -2.77
CA SER A 143 -17.11 1.39 -2.70
C SER A 143 -17.90 0.65 -3.76
N SER A 144 -18.77 -0.26 -3.31
CA SER A 144 -19.91 -0.72 -4.09
C SER A 144 -21.04 0.29 -3.89
N VAL A 145 -21.46 0.95 -4.96
CA VAL A 145 -22.70 1.72 -4.92
C VAL A 145 -23.84 0.73 -5.14
N ASP A 146 -24.81 0.70 -4.23
CA ASP A 146 -26.04 -0.08 -4.42
C ASP A 146 -26.64 0.22 -5.82
N GLY A 147 -26.99 -0.84 -6.57
CA GLY A 147 -27.61 -0.70 -7.90
C GLY A 147 -26.78 -1.18 -9.10
N GLY A 148 -25.70 -1.93 -8.89
CA GLY A 148 -24.97 -2.59 -9.98
C GLY A 148 -23.98 -1.70 -10.74
N LEU A 149 -23.57 -0.57 -10.14
CA LEU A 149 -22.43 0.19 -10.65
C LEU A 149 -21.13 -0.61 -10.44
N PRO A 150 -20.14 -0.46 -11.33
CA PRO A 150 -18.86 -1.13 -11.20
C PRO A 150 -18.22 -0.78 -9.85
N GLN A 151 -17.54 -1.76 -9.24
CA GLN A 151 -16.74 -1.55 -8.04
C GLN A 151 -15.82 -0.35 -8.25
N THR A 152 -15.86 0.62 -7.32
CA THR A 152 -15.06 1.83 -7.40
C THR A 152 -14.05 1.86 -6.27
N VAL A 153 -12.83 2.30 -6.56
CA VAL A 153 -11.87 2.60 -5.50
C VAL A 153 -12.13 4.01 -5.02
N ALA A 154 -12.34 4.14 -3.72
CA ALA A 154 -12.47 5.41 -3.04
C ALA A 154 -11.22 5.71 -2.22
N ILE A 155 -10.76 6.96 -2.28
CA ILE A 155 -9.72 7.50 -1.41
C ILE A 155 -10.32 8.64 -0.61
N GLN A 156 -10.09 8.63 0.70
CA GLN A 156 -10.46 9.71 1.62
C GLN A 156 -9.20 10.33 2.24
N TYR A 157 -9.22 11.65 2.37
CA TYR A 157 -8.14 12.44 2.95
C TYR A 157 -8.71 13.73 3.57
N ILE A 158 -7.91 14.40 4.39
CA ILE A 158 -8.21 15.76 4.85
C ILE A 158 -7.58 16.75 3.87
N ASP A 159 -8.38 17.62 3.26
CA ASP A 159 -7.86 18.61 2.30
C ASP A 159 -7.15 19.80 2.98
N GLU A 160 -6.62 20.71 2.16
CA GLU A 160 -5.90 21.91 2.63
C GLU A 160 -6.73 22.83 3.55
N ASN A 161 -8.05 22.72 3.50
CA ASN A 161 -8.99 23.50 4.30
C ASN A 161 -9.44 22.75 5.57
N GLY A 162 -8.93 21.54 5.80
CA GLY A 162 -9.29 20.72 6.96
C GLY A 162 -10.58 19.93 6.79
N TRP A 163 -11.14 19.84 5.58
CA TRP A 163 -12.36 19.07 5.33
C TRP A 163 -12.03 17.63 4.95
N LEU A 164 -12.88 16.70 5.42
CA LEU A 164 -12.85 15.33 4.93
C LEU A 164 -13.35 15.31 3.48
N THR A 165 -12.47 14.91 2.58
CA THR A 165 -12.69 14.95 1.14
C THR A 165 -12.44 13.57 0.53
N GLN A 166 -13.22 13.22 -0.48
CA GLN A 166 -13.19 11.92 -1.14
C GLN A 166 -13.01 12.06 -2.66
N ARG A 167 -12.26 11.13 -3.25
CA ARG A 167 -12.18 10.93 -4.72
C ARG A 167 -12.42 9.47 -5.05
N PHE A 168 -12.98 9.23 -6.23
CA PHE A 168 -13.32 7.90 -6.72
C PHE A 168 -12.65 7.62 -8.06
N THR A 169 -12.35 6.36 -8.34
CA THR A 169 -12.03 5.89 -9.68
C THR A 169 -12.76 4.59 -10.00
N THR A 170 -13.24 4.47 -11.23
CA THR A 170 -13.83 3.25 -11.80
C THR A 170 -12.85 2.56 -12.76
N THR A 171 -11.68 3.15 -12.99
CA THR A 171 -10.71 2.67 -13.98
C THR A 171 -9.56 1.96 -13.29
N ASP A 172 -9.26 0.78 -13.79
CA ASP A 172 -8.01 0.08 -13.54
C ASP A 172 -6.93 0.53 -14.52
N GLY A 173 -5.67 0.63 -14.06
CA GLY A 173 -4.52 0.93 -14.91
C GLY A 173 -3.95 2.35 -14.81
N ILE A 174 -2.95 2.59 -15.67
CA ILE A 174 -2.14 3.82 -15.78
C ILE A 174 -3.04 4.99 -16.22
N ASN A 175 -2.91 6.14 -15.57
CA ASN A 175 -3.76 7.33 -15.77
C ASN A 175 -5.19 7.13 -15.25
N GLY A 176 -5.33 6.70 -14.00
CA GLY A 176 -6.66 6.55 -13.39
C GLY A 176 -7.47 7.84 -13.56
N VAL A 177 -8.69 7.73 -14.09
CA VAL A 177 -9.58 8.89 -14.19
C VAL A 177 -10.27 9.04 -12.84
N TRP A 178 -9.81 10.03 -12.08
CA TRP A 178 -10.35 10.31 -10.76
C TRP A 178 -11.50 11.33 -10.84
N SER A 179 -12.57 11.07 -10.11
CA SER A 179 -13.70 12.00 -9.95
C SER A 179 -13.23 13.37 -9.48
N VAL A 180 -14.05 14.40 -9.68
CA VAL A 180 -13.85 15.65 -8.92
C VAL A 180 -13.90 15.38 -7.41
N PRO A 181 -13.17 16.16 -6.58
CA PRO A 181 -13.24 16.02 -5.13
C PRO A 181 -14.66 16.22 -4.59
N VAL A 182 -15.06 15.39 -3.64
CA VAL A 182 -16.34 15.47 -2.94
C VAL A 182 -16.07 15.70 -1.46
N THR A 183 -16.52 16.82 -0.91
CA THR A 183 -16.47 17.07 0.53
C THR A 183 -17.55 16.26 1.24
N ILE A 184 -17.15 15.48 2.24
CA ILE A 184 -18.06 14.71 3.09
C ILE A 184 -18.56 15.62 4.20
N THR A 185 -19.87 15.83 4.22
CA THR A 185 -20.55 16.59 5.27
C THR A 185 -21.33 15.61 6.15
N THR A 186 -21.26 15.81 7.46
CA THR A 186 -22.01 15.05 8.47
C THR A 186 -23.34 15.70 8.79
#